data_AF-A0A1R2BE52-F1
#
_entry.id   AF-A0A1R2BE52-F1
#
_cell.length_a   1.000
_cell.length_b   1.000
_cell.length_c   1.000
_cell.angle_alpha   90.00
_cell.angle_beta   90.00
_cell.angle_gamma   90.00
#
_symmetry.space_group_name_H-M   'P 1'
#
loop_
_entity.id
_entity.type
_entity.pdbx_description
1 polymer ?
#
loop_
_entity_poly.entity_id
_entity_poly.type
_entity_poly.pdbx_seq_one_letter_code
_entity_poly.pdbx_strand_id
1 'polypeptide(L)'
;MSEKWSTNIFNCFPVLPAFIISYCCPCIIQGISVLEVEGEGGCGECLMGMLCLSIGLSLNRNKLRDKFGIQGNCVADCLAYSCCCHCCLTTQEYIHAVRYTEKINK
;
A
#
# COMPACT_ATOMS: atom_id res chain seq x y z
N MET A 1 2.71 2.03 21.23
CA MET A 1 1.54 2.70 20.63
C MET A 1 1.39 2.16 19.23
N SER A 2 0.21 1.72 18.80
CA SER A 2 0.00 1.32 17.41
C SER A 2 -0.01 2.57 16.54
N GLU A 3 0.85 2.60 15.52
CA GLU A 3 0.84 3.67 14.55
C GLU A 3 -0.43 3.60 13.69
N LYS A 4 -0.84 4.76 13.16
CA LYS A 4 -2.01 4.88 12.27
C LYS A 4 -1.54 5.24 10.87
N TRP A 5 -2.33 4.83 9.87
CA TRP A 5 -2.15 5.34 8.51
C TRP A 5 -2.14 6.87 8.52
N SER A 6 -1.32 7.45 7.65
CA SER A 6 -1.05 8.90 7.62
C SER A 6 -2.17 9.68 6.93
N THR A 7 -3.06 8.97 6.24
CA THR A 7 -4.25 9.47 5.57
C THR A 7 -5.40 8.50 5.78
N ASN A 8 -6.64 9.01 5.65
CA ASN A 8 -7.83 8.18 5.61
C ASN A 8 -7.96 7.46 4.25
N ILE A 9 -8.65 6.32 4.23
CA ILE A 9 -8.81 5.49 3.03
C ILE A 9 -9.48 6.26 1.88
N PHE A 10 -10.35 7.24 2.15
CA PHE A 10 -11.01 8.03 1.10
C PHE A 10 -10.26 9.31 0.72
N ASN A 11 -9.10 9.58 1.32
CA ASN A 11 -8.31 10.78 1.05
C ASN A 11 -7.25 10.54 -0.05
N CYS A 12 -7.68 10.02 -1.20
CA CYS A 12 -6.80 9.56 -2.29
C CYS A 12 -6.59 10.62 -3.39
N PHE A 13 -7.43 11.65 -3.41
CA PHE A 13 -7.38 12.74 -4.38
C PHE A 13 -6.15 13.66 -4.35
N PRO A 14 -5.39 13.86 -3.24
CA PRO A 14 -4.24 14.77 -3.28
C PRO A 14 -3.06 14.24 -4.12
N VAL A 15 -3.07 12.96 -4.51
CA VAL A 15 -2.03 12.36 -5.39
C VAL A 15 -2.68 11.72 -6.61
N LEU A 16 -3.26 12.56 -7.47
CA LEU A 16 -4.01 12.15 -8.67
C LEU A 16 -3.25 11.15 -9.56
N PRO A 17 -1.94 11.31 -9.84
CA PRO A 17 -1.21 10.34 -10.65
C PRO A 17 -1.11 8.95 -9.99
N ALA A 18 -0.84 8.91 -8.69
CA ALA A 18 -0.77 7.64 -7.94
C ALA A 18 -2.15 6.97 -7.84
N PHE A 19 -3.23 7.76 -7.75
CA PHE A 19 -4.59 7.24 -7.77
C PHE A 19 -4.95 6.61 -9.12
N ILE A 20 -4.61 7.26 -10.24
CA ILE A 20 -4.86 6.72 -11.59
C ILE A 20 -4.10 5.40 -11.81
N ILE A 21 -2.83 5.35 -11.42
CA ILE A 21 -2.04 4.12 -11.55
C ILE A 21 -2.54 3.05 -10.57
N SER A 22 -2.96 3.43 -9.36
CA SER A 22 -3.60 2.53 -8.39
C SER A 22 -4.91 1.92 -8.90
N TYR A 23 -5.64 2.66 -9.75
CA TYR A 23 -6.85 2.17 -10.38
C TYR A 23 -6.54 1.16 -11.51
N CYS A 24 -5.58 1.46 -12.38
CA CYS A 24 -5.25 0.56 -13.50
C CYS A 24 -4.39 -0.64 -13.08
N CYS A 25 -3.39 -0.40 -12.23
CA CYS A 25 -2.34 -1.36 -11.87
C CYS A 25 -1.95 -1.21 -10.38
N PRO A 26 -2.81 -1.64 -9.43
CA PRO A 26 -2.53 -1.51 -7.98
C PRO A 26 -1.25 -2.23 -7.54
N CYS A 27 -0.89 -3.33 -8.21
CA CYS A 27 0.33 -4.09 -7.94
C CYS A 27 1.62 -3.30 -8.18
N ILE A 28 1.64 -2.42 -9.20
CA ILE A 28 2.80 -1.57 -9.49
C ILE A 28 3.00 -0.57 -8.36
N ILE A 29 1.93 0.09 -7.92
CA ILE A 29 2.00 1.07 -6.83
C ILE A 29 2.42 0.41 -5.52
N GLN A 30 1.95 -0.80 -5.21
CA GLN A 30 2.44 -1.53 -4.05
C GLN A 30 3.90 -1.92 -4.15
N GLY A 31 4.35 -2.39 -5.33
CA GLY A 31 5.75 -2.69 -5.57
C GLY A 31 6.64 -1.48 -5.35
N ILE A 32 6.24 -0.31 -5.88
CA ILE A 32 6.93 0.96 -5.65
C ILE A 32 6.90 1.33 -4.16
N SER A 33 5.76 1.16 -3.48
CA SER A 33 5.64 1.49 -2.05
C SER A 33 6.58 0.66 -1.18
N VAL A 34 6.75 -0.63 -1.49
CA VAL A 34 7.69 -1.49 -0.76
C VAL A 34 9.13 -1.10 -1.09
N LEU A 35 9.46 -0.92 -2.38
CA LEU A 35 10.77 -0.46 -2.81
C LEU A 35 11.17 0.87 -2.15
N GLU A 36 10.25 1.83 -2.05
CA GLU A 36 10.50 3.15 -1.46
C GLU A 36 10.86 3.08 0.04
N VAL A 37 10.33 2.07 0.73
CA VAL A 37 10.47 1.94 2.18
C VAL A 37 11.62 1.00 2.53
N GLU A 38 11.80 -0.09 1.78
CA GLU A 38 12.86 -1.10 1.98
C GLU A 38 14.17 -0.75 1.26
N GLY A 39 14.13 0.06 0.20
CA GLY A 39 15.29 0.35 -0.65
C GLY A 39 15.66 -0.80 -1.59
N GLU A 40 15.06 -1.97 -1.40
CA GLU A 40 15.16 -3.16 -2.24
C GLU A 40 13.78 -3.84 -2.34
N GLY A 41 13.64 -4.81 -3.25
CA GLY A 41 12.34 -5.46 -3.48
C GLY A 41 11.40 -4.66 -4.39
N GLY A 42 10.13 -5.02 -4.42
CA GLY A 42 9.09 -4.36 -5.22
C GLY A 42 8.66 -5.13 -6.46
N CYS A 43 9.58 -5.80 -7.16
CA CYS A 43 9.21 -6.66 -8.30
C CYS A 43 8.48 -7.93 -7.84
N GLY A 44 8.95 -8.56 -6.75
CA GLY A 44 8.31 -9.73 -6.15
C GLY A 44 6.92 -9.41 -5.62
N GLU A 45 6.77 -8.25 -4.98
CA GLU A 45 5.50 -7.73 -4.44
C GLU A 45 4.53 -7.35 -5.56
N CYS A 46 5.04 -6.76 -6.65
CA CYS A 46 4.25 -6.50 -7.85
C CYS A 46 3.75 -7.81 -8.48
N LEU A 47 4.63 -8.82 -8.61
CA LEU A 47 4.25 -10.14 -9.13
C LEU A 47 3.24 -10.83 -8.21
N MET A 48 3.41 -10.74 -6.89
CA MET A 48 2.50 -11.27 -5.89
C MET A 48 1.11 -10.61 -6.00
N GLY A 49 1.07 -9.28 -6.11
CA GLY A 49 -0.18 -8.54 -6.31
C GLY A 49 -0.86 -8.85 -7.64
N MET A 50 -0.08 -9.12 -8.69
CA MET A 50 -0.60 -9.48 -10.02
C MET A 50 -1.15 -10.92 -10.06
N LEU A 51 -0.43 -11.90 -9.52
CA LEU A 51 -0.79 -13.32 -9.58
C LEU A 51 -1.83 -13.72 -8.53
N CYS A 52 -1.79 -13.10 -7.34
CA CYS A 52 -2.67 -13.45 -6.23
C CYS A 52 -3.77 -12.41 -5.97
N LEU A 53 -3.93 -11.40 -6.84
CA LEU A 53 -4.97 -10.37 -6.79
C LEU A 53 -5.14 -9.81 -5.36
N SER A 54 -6.36 -9.72 -4.84
CA SER A 54 -6.67 -9.21 -3.49
C SER A 54 -5.86 -9.89 -2.38
N ILE A 55 -5.55 -11.18 -2.51
CA ILE A 55 -4.73 -11.90 -1.51
C ILE A 55 -3.30 -11.37 -1.56
N GLY A 56 -2.70 -11.30 -2.75
CA GLY A 56 -1.37 -10.75 -2.93
C GLY A 56 -1.26 -9.30 -2.48
N LEU A 57 -2.28 -8.49 -2.83
CA LEU A 57 -2.36 -7.10 -2.39
C LEU A 57 -2.46 -6.99 -0.85
N SER A 58 -3.23 -7.87 -0.20
CA SER A 58 -3.36 -7.90 1.25
C SER A 58 -2.09 -8.35 1.97
N LEU A 59 -1.32 -9.28 1.38
CA LEU A 59 -0.03 -9.71 1.92
C LEU A 59 1.00 -8.58 1.88
N ASN A 60 1.08 -7.87 0.74
CA ASN A 60 1.94 -6.70 0.61
C ASN A 60 1.56 -5.59 1.61
N ARG A 61 0.25 -5.35 1.78
CA ARG A 61 -0.25 -4.43 2.80
C ARG A 61 0.16 -4.84 4.21
N ASN A 62 0.07 -6.13 4.53
CA ASN A 62 0.47 -6.64 5.84
C ASN A 62 1.96 -6.43 6.10
N LYS A 63 2.82 -6.64 5.09
CA LYS A 63 4.26 -6.32 5.20
C LYS A 63 4.49 -4.86 5.57
N LEU A 64 3.82 -3.92 4.89
CA LEU A 64 3.90 -2.49 5.21
C LEU A 64 3.41 -2.19 6.63
N ARG A 65 2.31 -2.84 7.07
CA ARG A 65 1.80 -2.68 8.43
C ARG A 65 2.79 -3.16 9.49
N ASP A 66 3.41 -4.31 9.28
CA ASP A 66 4.41 -4.86 10.17
C ASP A 66 5.61 -3.91 10.27
N LYS A 67 6.02 -3.33 9.13
CA LYS A 67 7.12 -2.36 9.07
C LYS A 67 6.81 -1.03 9.77
N PHE A 68 5.59 -0.54 9.64
CA PHE A 68 5.18 0.73 10.27
C PHE A 68 4.61 0.56 11.68
N GLY A 69 4.41 -0.66 12.17
CA GLY A 69 3.73 -0.91 13.46
C GLY A 69 2.24 -0.56 13.46
N ILE A 70 1.56 -0.69 12.31
CA ILE A 70 0.13 -0.35 12.13
C ILE A 70 -0.74 -1.58 12.39
N GLN A 71 -1.58 -1.54 13.42
CA GLN A 71 -2.48 -2.65 13.75
C GLN A 71 -3.48 -2.96 12.63
N GLY A 72 -3.64 -4.24 12.29
CA GLY A 72 -4.72 -4.79 11.46
C GLY A 72 -4.46 -6.24 11.11
N ASN A 73 -5.16 -6.78 10.12
CA ASN A 73 -4.94 -8.16 9.68
C ASN A 73 -5.17 -8.32 8.18
N CYS A 74 -4.44 -9.28 7.60
CA CYS A 74 -4.46 -9.61 6.19
C CYS A 74 -5.87 -10.01 5.67
N VAL A 75 -6.69 -10.66 6.49
CA VAL A 75 -8.03 -11.11 6.09
C VAL A 75 -8.98 -9.93 5.87
N ALA A 76 -9.01 -8.99 6.82
CA ALA A 76 -9.78 -7.77 6.70
C ALA A 76 -9.31 -6.90 5.53
N ASP A 77 -7.99 -6.86 5.30
CA ASP A 77 -7.42 -6.15 4.16
C ASP A 77 -7.81 -6.82 2.82
N CYS A 78 -7.79 -8.15 2.73
CA CYS A 78 -8.23 -8.89 1.54
C CYS A 78 -9.72 -8.64 1.21
N LEU A 79 -10.58 -8.57 2.24
CA LEU A 79 -11.99 -8.19 2.08
C LEU A 79 -12.11 -6.73 1.62
N ALA A 80 -11.32 -5.81 2.19
CA ALA A 80 -11.33 -4.41 1.80
C ALA A 80 -10.88 -4.22 0.34
N TYR A 81 -9.84 -4.94 -0.10
CA TYR A 81 -9.39 -4.94 -1.50
C TYR A 81 -10.45 -5.49 -2.46
N SER A 82 -11.20 -6.50 -2.02
CA SER A 82 -12.23 -7.14 -2.84
C SER A 82 -13.54 -6.34 -2.90
N CYS A 83 -13.90 -5.58 -1.84
CA CYS A 83 -15.24 -5.01 -1.68
C CYS A 83 -15.31 -3.48 -1.78
N CYS A 84 -14.26 -2.74 -1.40
CA CYS A 84 -14.42 -1.34 -0.98
C CYS A 84 -13.55 -0.30 -1.73
N CYS A 85 -12.94 -0.65 -2.87
CA CYS A 85 -11.97 0.11 -3.70
C CYS A 85 -10.49 -0.15 -3.35
N HIS A 86 -9.90 -1.09 -4.09
CA HIS A 86 -8.46 -1.37 -4.11
C HIS A 86 -7.63 -0.12 -4.38
N CYS A 87 -8.12 0.75 -5.27
CA CYS A 87 -7.53 2.02 -5.66
C CYS A 87 -7.17 2.92 -4.47
N CYS A 88 -8.11 3.04 -3.53
CA CYS A 88 -7.97 3.88 -2.36
C CYS A 88 -6.99 3.29 -1.35
N LEU A 89 -7.06 1.98 -1.15
CA LEU A 89 -6.19 1.25 -0.24
C LEU A 89 -4.72 1.32 -0.69
N THR A 90 -4.44 1.11 -1.98
CA THR A 90 -3.08 1.22 -2.53
C THR A 90 -2.56 2.65 -2.54
N THR A 91 -3.43 3.64 -2.79
CA THR A 91 -3.02 5.05 -2.74
C THR A 91 -2.66 5.48 -1.30
N GLN A 92 -3.42 5.00 -0.30
CA GLN A 92 -3.12 5.24 1.11
C GLN A 92 -1.74 4.69 1.51
N GLU A 93 -1.41 3.48 1.03
CA GLU A 93 -0.10 2.85 1.27
C GLU A 93 1.04 3.67 0.69
N TYR A 94 0.90 4.05 -0.58
CA TYR A 94 1.92 4.85 -1.27
C TYR A 94 2.17 6.19 -0.58
N ILE A 95 1.10 6.90 -0.20
CA ILE A 95 1.23 8.16 0.53
C ILE A 95 1.93 7.95 1.87
N HIS A 96 1.66 6.84 2.56
CA HIS A 96 2.32 6.53 3.81
C HIS A 96 3.81 6.22 3.61
N ALA A 97 4.13 5.41 2.60
CA ALA A 97 5.49 5.06 2.21
C ALA A 97 6.33 6.31 1.90
N VAL A 98 5.85 7.18 1.01
CA VAL A 98 6.56 8.41 0.63
C VAL A 98 6.77 9.31 1.85
N ARG A 99 5.73 9.55 2.66
CA ARG A 99 5.85 10.40 3.87
C ARG A 99 6.80 9.81 4.91
N TYR A 100 6.89 8.49 4.99
CA TYR A 100 7.82 7.82 5.89
C TYR A 100 9.26 8.01 5.42
N THR A 101 9.53 7.80 4.13
CA THR A 101 10.86 8.01 3.54
C THR A 101 11.30 9.48 3.60
N GLU A 102 10.38 10.43 3.37
CA GLU A 102 10.64 11.87 3.57
C GLU A 102 11.01 12.24 5.01
N LYS A 103 10.49 11.52 6.02
CA LYS A 103 10.84 11.73 7.43
C LYS A 103 12.20 11.18 7.79
N ILE A 104 12.62 10.07 7.17
CA ILE A 104 13.94 9.46 7.40
C ILE A 104 15.05 10.29 6.78
N ASN A 105 14.79 10.88 5.60
CA ASN A 105 15.79 11.65 4.85
C ASN A 105 15.95 13.11 5.32
N LYS A 106 15.25 13.54 6.37
CA LYS A 106 15.36 14.87 7.00
C LYS A 106 16.14 14.78 8.30
#